data_AF-A0A1W2EZI1-F1
#
_entry.id   AF-A0A1W2EZI1-F1
#
_cell.length_a   1.000
_cell.length_b   1.000
_cell.length_c   1.000
_cell.angle_alpha   90.00
_cell.angle_beta   90.00
_cell.angle_gamma   90.00
#
_symmetry.space_group_name_H-M   'P 1'
#
loop_
_entity.id
_entity.type
_entity.pdbx_description
1 polymer ?
#
loop_
_entity_poly.entity_id
_entity_poly.type
_entity_poly.pdbx_seq_one_letter_code
_entity_poly.pdbx_strand_id
1 'polypeptide(L)'
;MDRKKKKQAAIKSVVKVEQLRKAMKQRFLDRTKKIITLVGGEDLYDYFTDIYLEKLFEIRYKMLKAIPAPGSSITKSRVIQFNKLLYELMEGVEVTFPNGNSIPISWYLEEGMTLASSINMFETDFDPKMKEVKECFSFCSRDGEFHNDLQDALIGIVSDTCLMLNDYNDHVYMADLDESPCFAEFNMGNEIIIDSFKPKKETIETRKGMRNAIRLGYFSEDFEWEHVNVKPSLLGFNTISLDIPLEIYITTHAFDRLQERINITPGIMHRILVLIFIQSEIPHRWKGDASHVEFRVSDEKVGYLVLKMDAGKLVIHTFLFLTNNDTFEGEKLGRLLSVVKEDKKYLEIDTLPAFNAYHIDKNEKLSKLFKEAGCGSLLKLGHLQEFTANQIADKDPESILHYLADAPYFRRQASQLD
;
A
#
# COMPACT_ATOMS: atom_id res chain seq x y z
N MET A 1 -49.21 -21.83 11.76
CA MET A 1 -48.87 -20.58 11.04
C MET A 1 -47.42 -20.53 10.53
N ASP A 2 -46.51 -21.38 11.01
CA ASP A 2 -45.05 -21.25 10.77
C ASP A 2 -44.55 -21.86 9.44
N ARG A 3 -45.20 -22.91 8.93
CA ARG A 3 -44.82 -23.58 7.66
C ARG A 3 -45.06 -22.72 6.40
N LYS A 4 -46.12 -21.90 6.35
CA LYS A 4 -46.43 -21.04 5.20
C LYS A 4 -45.44 -19.87 5.06
N LYS A 5 -45.00 -19.27 6.18
CA LYS A 5 -43.97 -18.22 6.19
C LYS A 5 -42.60 -18.75 5.76
N LYS A 6 -42.18 -19.93 6.23
CA LYS A 6 -40.94 -20.58 5.77
C LYS A 6 -40.94 -20.91 4.27
N LYS A 7 -42.07 -21.40 3.73
CA LYS A 7 -42.19 -21.71 2.30
C LYS A 7 -42.15 -20.44 1.42
N GLN A 8 -42.78 -19.35 1.85
CA GLN A 8 -42.70 -18.06 1.13
C GLN A 8 -41.31 -17.42 1.21
N ALA A 9 -40.61 -17.55 2.34
CA ALA A 9 -39.23 -17.07 2.47
C ALA A 9 -38.26 -17.85 1.55
N ALA A 10 -38.42 -19.18 1.45
CA ALA A 10 -37.65 -20.03 0.55
C ALA A 10 -37.94 -19.72 -0.94
N ILE A 11 -39.20 -19.48 -1.31
CA ILE A 11 -39.56 -19.09 -2.69
C ILE A 11 -38.96 -17.72 -3.03
N LYS A 12 -39.03 -16.74 -2.12
CA LYS A 12 -38.40 -15.43 -2.31
C LYS A 12 -36.88 -15.51 -2.41
N SER A 13 -36.22 -16.42 -1.69
CA SER A 13 -34.77 -16.62 -1.82
C SER A 13 -34.41 -17.27 -3.15
N VAL A 14 -35.20 -18.25 -3.64
CA VAL A 14 -34.96 -18.89 -4.94
C VAL A 14 -35.12 -17.91 -6.09
N VAL A 15 -36.20 -17.12 -6.12
CA VAL A 15 -36.43 -16.08 -7.14
C VAL A 15 -35.31 -15.05 -7.14
N LYS A 16 -34.82 -14.64 -5.95
CA LYS A 16 -33.69 -13.71 -5.83
C LYS A 16 -32.39 -14.31 -6.38
N VAL A 17 -32.10 -15.58 -6.10
CA VAL A 17 -30.90 -16.27 -6.61
C VAL A 17 -30.95 -16.39 -8.13
N GLU A 18 -32.12 -16.70 -8.70
CA GLU A 18 -32.30 -16.81 -10.14
C GLU A 18 -32.15 -15.44 -10.84
N GLN A 19 -32.72 -14.38 -10.27
CA GLN A 19 -32.52 -13.00 -10.76
C GLN A 19 -31.05 -12.59 -10.74
N LEU A 20 -30.33 -12.88 -9.65
CA LEU A 20 -28.89 -12.61 -9.55
C LEU A 20 -28.09 -13.40 -10.58
N ARG A 21 -28.43 -14.68 -10.81
CA ARG A 21 -27.79 -15.51 -11.84
C ARG A 21 -28.03 -14.96 -13.24
N LYS A 22 -29.25 -14.51 -13.54
CA LYS A 22 -29.59 -13.91 -14.83
C LYS A 22 -28.84 -12.59 -15.05
N ALA A 23 -28.78 -11.72 -14.04
CA ALA A 23 -28.03 -10.47 -14.11
C ALA A 23 -26.53 -10.71 -14.32
N MET A 24 -25.96 -11.69 -13.62
CA MET A 24 -24.56 -12.09 -13.80
C MET A 24 -24.29 -12.65 -15.20
N LYS A 25 -25.18 -13.53 -15.72
CA LYS A 25 -25.06 -14.04 -17.11
C LYS A 25 -25.09 -12.90 -18.12
N GLN A 26 -26.04 -11.97 -17.97
CA GLN A 26 -26.14 -10.83 -18.88
C GLN A 26 -24.86 -9.98 -18.85
N ARG A 27 -24.38 -9.62 -17.65
CA ARG A 27 -23.14 -8.84 -17.49
C ARG A 27 -21.94 -9.51 -18.14
N PHE A 28 -21.77 -10.81 -17.90
CA PHE A 28 -20.69 -11.60 -18.49
C PHE A 28 -20.76 -11.53 -20.02
N LEU A 29 -21.92 -11.83 -20.61
CA LEU A 29 -22.09 -11.82 -22.06
C LEU A 29 -21.89 -10.43 -22.68
N ASP A 30 -22.39 -9.37 -22.04
CA ASP A 30 -22.21 -7.99 -22.49
C ASP A 30 -20.71 -7.61 -22.52
N ARG A 31 -19.96 -7.99 -21.48
CA ARG A 31 -18.51 -7.77 -21.40
C ARG A 31 -17.75 -8.62 -22.41
N THR A 32 -18.07 -9.91 -22.54
CA THR A 32 -17.48 -10.78 -23.57
C THR A 32 -17.68 -10.20 -24.97
N LYS A 33 -18.89 -9.76 -25.30
CA LYS A 33 -19.18 -9.09 -26.58
C LYS A 33 -18.28 -7.87 -26.77
N LYS A 34 -18.20 -7.01 -25.75
CA LYS A 34 -17.37 -5.80 -25.80
C LYS A 34 -15.88 -6.15 -26.01
N ILE A 35 -15.35 -7.18 -25.35
CA ILE A 35 -13.97 -7.65 -25.55
C ILE A 35 -13.75 -8.09 -26.99
N ILE A 36 -14.63 -8.95 -27.53
CA ILE A 36 -14.53 -9.43 -28.92
C ILE A 36 -14.51 -8.24 -29.90
N THR A 37 -15.43 -7.30 -29.72
CA THR A 37 -15.51 -6.10 -30.56
C THR A 37 -14.26 -5.22 -30.45
N LEU A 38 -13.70 -5.06 -29.25
CA LEU A 38 -12.47 -4.29 -29.05
C LEU A 38 -11.23 -4.99 -29.61
N VAL A 39 -11.23 -6.31 -29.73
CA VAL A 39 -10.09 -7.07 -30.29
C VAL A 39 -10.14 -7.09 -31.82
N GLY A 40 -11.28 -7.42 -32.43
CA GLY A 40 -11.38 -7.65 -33.88
C GLY A 40 -12.57 -7.01 -34.59
N GLY A 41 -13.29 -6.09 -33.96
CA GLY A 41 -14.43 -5.39 -34.55
C GLY A 41 -15.77 -6.12 -34.40
N GLU A 42 -16.86 -5.47 -34.84
CA GLU A 42 -18.22 -6.02 -34.70
C GLU A 42 -18.43 -7.32 -35.48
N ASP A 43 -17.84 -7.42 -36.68
CA ASP A 43 -17.97 -8.59 -37.55
C ASP A 43 -17.42 -9.88 -36.90
N LEU A 44 -16.37 -9.76 -36.07
CA LEU A 44 -15.80 -10.91 -35.37
C LEU A 44 -16.79 -11.53 -34.36
N TYR A 45 -17.69 -10.73 -33.79
CA TYR A 45 -18.69 -11.21 -32.84
C TYR A 45 -19.70 -12.15 -33.52
N ASP A 46 -20.04 -11.90 -34.78
CA ASP A 46 -21.00 -12.71 -35.55
C ASP A 46 -20.49 -14.12 -35.84
N TYR A 47 -19.20 -14.40 -35.58
CA TYR A 47 -18.63 -15.74 -35.69
C TYR A 47 -18.96 -16.61 -34.47
N PHE A 48 -19.39 -16.01 -33.36
CA PHE A 48 -19.72 -16.73 -32.14
C PHE A 48 -21.21 -17.04 -32.06
N THR A 49 -21.57 -18.32 -32.11
CA THR A 49 -22.97 -18.75 -31.96
C THR A 49 -23.49 -18.53 -30.54
N ASP A 50 -24.81 -18.35 -30.40
CA ASP A 50 -25.45 -18.28 -29.07
C ASP A 50 -25.10 -19.50 -28.20
N ILE A 51 -25.10 -20.71 -28.79
CA ILE A 51 -24.74 -21.96 -28.10
C ILE A 51 -23.32 -21.89 -27.53
N TYR A 52 -22.38 -21.33 -28.29
CA TYR A 52 -21.01 -21.14 -27.81
C TYR A 52 -20.97 -20.17 -26.63
N LEU A 53 -21.64 -19.02 -26.74
CA LEU A 53 -21.67 -18.01 -25.68
C LEU A 53 -22.34 -18.55 -24.40
N GLU A 54 -23.35 -19.40 -24.53
CA GLU A 54 -23.94 -20.08 -23.39
C GLU A 54 -22.96 -21.03 -22.70
N LYS A 55 -22.24 -21.85 -23.47
CA LYS A 55 -21.20 -22.74 -22.94
C LYS A 55 -20.04 -21.97 -22.31
N LEU A 56 -19.65 -20.85 -22.92
CA LEU A 56 -18.59 -19.99 -22.40
C LEU A 56 -18.91 -19.49 -20.99
N PHE A 57 -20.18 -19.11 -20.76
CA PHE A 57 -20.63 -18.72 -19.42
C PHE A 57 -20.61 -19.89 -18.42
N GLU A 58 -20.83 -21.13 -18.86
CA GLU A 58 -20.79 -22.32 -17.99
C GLU A 58 -19.38 -22.65 -17.50
N ILE A 59 -18.37 -22.46 -18.36
CA ILE A 59 -16.96 -22.74 -18.07
C ILE A 59 -16.18 -21.52 -17.54
N ARG A 60 -16.86 -20.39 -17.33
CA ARG A 60 -16.19 -19.14 -16.97
C ARG A 60 -15.36 -19.25 -15.70
N TYR A 61 -14.22 -18.55 -15.70
CA TYR A 61 -13.53 -18.22 -14.47
C TYR A 61 -14.47 -17.43 -13.57
N LYS A 62 -14.40 -17.70 -12.27
CA LYS A 62 -15.06 -16.85 -11.28
C LYS A 62 -14.31 -15.54 -11.17
N MET A 63 -14.96 -14.53 -10.59
CA MET A 63 -14.28 -13.33 -10.14
C MET A 63 -13.10 -13.70 -9.23
N LEU A 64 -11.91 -13.14 -9.53
CA LEU A 64 -10.71 -13.34 -8.72
C LEU A 64 -11.00 -12.99 -7.27
N LYS A 65 -10.64 -13.89 -6.35
CA LYS A 65 -10.83 -13.65 -4.91
C LYS A 65 -9.67 -14.22 -4.09
N ALA A 66 -9.39 -13.56 -2.99
CA ALA A 66 -8.51 -14.06 -1.94
C ALA A 66 -9.24 -15.04 -1.01
N ILE A 67 -8.58 -16.16 -0.71
CA ILE A 67 -8.98 -17.13 0.30
C ILE A 67 -7.86 -17.33 1.31
N PRO A 68 -8.15 -17.55 2.61
CA PRO A 68 -7.10 -17.78 3.60
C PRO A 68 -6.40 -19.12 3.36
N ALA A 69 -5.10 -19.15 3.59
CA ALA A 69 -4.32 -20.39 3.56
C ALA A 69 -4.86 -21.44 4.55
N PRO A 70 -4.72 -22.75 4.26
CA PRO A 70 -5.15 -23.80 5.17
C PRO A 70 -4.54 -23.63 6.57
N GLY A 71 -5.38 -23.58 7.61
CA GLY A 71 -4.94 -23.42 8.99
C GLY A 71 -4.63 -21.98 9.42
N SER A 72 -4.77 -21.01 8.51
CA SER A 72 -4.57 -19.60 8.79
C SER A 72 -5.56 -19.03 9.81
N SER A 73 -5.11 -18.10 10.65
CA SER A 73 -5.93 -17.40 11.65
C SER A 73 -6.64 -16.15 11.11
N ILE A 74 -6.62 -15.93 9.78
CA ILE A 74 -7.23 -14.74 9.17
C ILE A 74 -8.75 -14.76 9.38
N THR A 75 -9.26 -13.67 9.95
CA THR A 75 -10.69 -13.52 10.19
C THR A 75 -11.48 -13.32 8.90
N LYS A 76 -12.73 -13.80 8.86
CA LYS A 76 -13.63 -13.60 7.70
C LYS A 76 -13.80 -12.12 7.33
N SER A 77 -13.89 -11.24 8.31
CA SER A 77 -13.98 -9.78 8.08
C SER A 77 -12.75 -9.24 7.36
N ARG A 78 -11.56 -9.76 7.70
CA ARG A 78 -10.32 -9.36 7.02
C ARG A 78 -10.27 -9.88 5.59
N VAL A 79 -10.69 -11.12 5.33
CA VAL A 79 -10.83 -11.65 3.96
C VAL A 79 -11.78 -10.79 3.12
N ILE A 80 -12.90 -10.34 3.70
CA ILE A 80 -13.84 -9.43 3.01
C ILE A 80 -13.18 -8.08 2.70
N GLN A 81 -12.44 -7.53 3.65
CA GLN A 81 -11.71 -6.28 3.44
C GLN A 81 -10.64 -6.41 2.36
N PHE A 82 -9.89 -7.51 2.35
CA PHE A 82 -8.90 -7.83 1.33
C PHE A 82 -9.54 -7.87 -0.05
N ASN A 83 -10.58 -8.67 -0.23
CA ASN A 83 -11.28 -8.78 -1.51
C ASN A 83 -11.89 -7.46 -1.98
N LYS A 84 -12.41 -6.64 -1.05
CA LYS A 84 -12.95 -5.32 -1.38
C LYS A 84 -11.84 -4.41 -1.94
N LEU A 85 -10.70 -4.32 -1.25
CA LEU A 85 -9.58 -3.48 -1.67
C LEU A 85 -8.95 -3.99 -2.97
N LEU A 86 -8.75 -5.32 -3.07
CA LEU A 86 -8.26 -5.97 -4.28
C LEU A 86 -9.12 -5.59 -5.49
N TYR A 87 -10.45 -5.66 -5.34
CA TYR A 87 -11.37 -5.28 -6.41
C TYR A 87 -11.31 -3.79 -6.76
N GLU A 88 -11.25 -2.91 -5.75
CA GLU A 88 -11.11 -1.47 -5.99
C GLU A 88 -9.82 -1.14 -6.76
N LEU A 89 -8.70 -1.80 -6.45
CA LEU A 89 -7.44 -1.63 -7.18
C LEU A 89 -7.51 -2.21 -8.60
N MET A 90 -8.10 -3.39 -8.79
CA MET A 90 -8.28 -3.97 -10.12
C MET A 90 -9.18 -3.10 -11.03
N GLU A 91 -10.20 -2.43 -10.51
CA GLU A 91 -11.01 -1.51 -11.34
C GLU A 91 -10.25 -0.24 -11.73
N GLY A 92 -9.16 0.10 -11.01
CA GLY A 92 -8.29 1.24 -11.31
C GLY A 92 -7.17 0.96 -12.30
N VAL A 93 -6.97 -0.31 -12.70
CA VAL A 93 -5.91 -0.73 -13.62
C VAL A 93 -6.52 -1.25 -14.92
N GLU A 94 -6.05 -0.70 -16.04
CA GLU A 94 -6.43 -1.16 -17.37
C GLU A 94 -5.35 -2.04 -18.00
N VAL A 95 -5.77 -3.04 -18.76
CA VAL A 95 -4.90 -3.80 -19.67
C VAL A 95 -5.15 -3.32 -21.10
N THR A 96 -4.07 -3.09 -21.83
CA THR A 96 -4.11 -2.58 -23.20
C THR A 96 -3.83 -3.71 -24.19
N PHE A 97 -4.74 -3.92 -25.12
CA PHE A 97 -4.56 -4.88 -26.22
C PHE A 97 -3.54 -4.34 -27.24
N PRO A 98 -2.95 -5.20 -28.09
CA PRO A 98 -1.98 -4.78 -29.09
C PRO A 98 -2.50 -3.73 -30.09
N ASN A 99 -3.81 -3.63 -30.27
CA ASN A 99 -4.44 -2.64 -31.13
C ASN A 99 -4.69 -1.28 -30.43
N GLY A 100 -4.23 -1.11 -29.19
CA GLY A 100 -4.34 0.12 -28.40
C GLY A 100 -5.66 0.29 -27.64
N ASN A 101 -6.63 -0.62 -27.80
CA ASN A 101 -7.85 -0.61 -26.98
C ASN A 101 -7.55 -1.14 -25.57
N SER A 102 -8.26 -0.63 -24.56
CA SER A 102 -8.07 -1.03 -23.17
C SER A 102 -9.37 -1.49 -22.49
N ILE A 103 -9.23 -2.33 -21.48
CA ILE A 103 -10.30 -2.73 -20.56
C ILE A 103 -9.77 -2.82 -19.12
N PRO A 104 -10.63 -2.73 -18.09
CA PRO A 104 -10.21 -3.03 -16.72
C PRO A 104 -9.63 -4.44 -16.60
N ILE A 105 -8.54 -4.61 -15.84
CA ILE A 105 -7.93 -5.93 -15.63
C ILE A 105 -8.91 -6.93 -15.00
N SER A 106 -9.84 -6.46 -14.16
CA SER A 106 -10.90 -7.29 -13.58
C SER A 106 -11.78 -7.97 -14.64
N TRP A 107 -12.01 -7.32 -15.78
CA TRP A 107 -12.78 -7.88 -16.89
C TRP A 107 -11.94 -8.89 -17.66
N TYR A 108 -10.64 -8.64 -17.81
CA TYR A 108 -9.76 -9.59 -18.45
C TYR A 108 -9.65 -10.88 -17.64
N LEU A 109 -9.39 -10.79 -16.33
CA LEU A 109 -9.21 -11.96 -15.45
C LEU A 109 -10.46 -12.85 -15.31
N GLU A 110 -11.66 -12.32 -15.57
CA GLU A 110 -12.90 -13.09 -15.60
C GLU A 110 -13.30 -13.45 -17.04
N GLU A 111 -13.73 -12.47 -17.84
CA GLU A 111 -14.26 -12.68 -19.19
C GLU A 111 -13.16 -12.90 -20.24
N GLY A 112 -12.09 -12.10 -20.22
CA GLY A 112 -11.01 -12.16 -21.21
C GLY A 112 -10.25 -13.48 -21.19
N MET A 113 -9.87 -13.96 -20.01
CA MET A 113 -9.18 -15.23 -19.81
C MET A 113 -10.07 -16.42 -20.16
N THR A 114 -11.36 -16.35 -19.81
CA THR A 114 -12.32 -17.40 -20.20
C THR A 114 -12.39 -17.50 -21.72
N LEU A 115 -12.52 -16.35 -22.40
CA LEU A 115 -12.58 -16.28 -23.85
C LEU A 115 -11.27 -16.77 -24.50
N ALA A 116 -10.11 -16.29 -24.04
CA ALA A 116 -8.81 -16.70 -24.56
C ALA A 116 -8.56 -18.20 -24.39
N SER A 117 -8.84 -18.75 -23.19
CA SER A 117 -8.71 -20.18 -22.91
C SER A 117 -9.61 -21.02 -23.82
N SER A 118 -10.84 -20.58 -24.06
CA SER A 118 -11.80 -21.28 -24.92
C SER A 118 -11.41 -21.21 -26.41
N ILE A 119 -10.95 -20.06 -26.90
CA ILE A 119 -10.50 -19.89 -28.30
C ILE A 119 -9.27 -20.76 -28.59
N ASN A 120 -8.36 -20.91 -27.63
CA ASN A 120 -7.18 -21.77 -27.79
C ASN A 120 -7.56 -23.24 -28.03
N MET A 121 -8.74 -23.67 -27.60
CA MET A 121 -9.27 -25.02 -27.83
C MET A 121 -9.94 -25.21 -29.19
N PHE A 122 -10.07 -24.17 -30.03
CA PHE A 122 -10.67 -24.30 -31.35
C PHE A 122 -9.83 -25.14 -32.31
N GLU A 123 -10.48 -26.11 -32.95
CA GLU A 123 -9.99 -26.80 -34.14
C GLU A 123 -10.19 -25.88 -35.35
N THR A 124 -9.08 -25.41 -35.93
CA THR A 124 -9.10 -24.43 -37.03
C THR A 124 -9.03 -25.05 -38.42
N ASP A 125 -8.82 -26.36 -38.51
CA ASP A 125 -8.49 -27.05 -39.76
C ASP A 125 -9.62 -27.04 -40.80
N PHE A 126 -10.86 -26.77 -40.37
CA PHE A 126 -12.06 -26.86 -41.21
C PHE A 126 -12.91 -25.58 -41.25
N ASP A 127 -12.56 -24.53 -40.50
CA ASP A 127 -13.34 -23.28 -40.47
C ASP A 127 -12.42 -22.04 -40.55
N PRO A 128 -12.37 -21.36 -41.72
CA PRO A 128 -11.61 -20.12 -41.90
C PRO A 128 -11.99 -19.02 -40.90
N LYS A 129 -13.25 -18.96 -40.45
CA LYS A 129 -13.69 -17.96 -39.47
C LYS A 129 -13.06 -18.20 -38.10
N MET A 130 -12.96 -19.47 -37.68
CA MET A 130 -12.32 -19.81 -36.41
C MET A 130 -10.81 -19.58 -36.46
N LYS A 131 -10.19 -19.73 -37.65
CA LYS A 131 -8.81 -19.34 -37.86
C LYS A 131 -8.60 -17.84 -37.66
N GLU A 132 -9.46 -17.01 -38.25
CA GLU A 132 -9.44 -15.55 -38.08
C GLU A 132 -9.60 -15.16 -36.59
N VAL A 133 -10.55 -15.77 -35.87
CA VAL A 133 -10.70 -15.58 -34.42
C VAL A 133 -9.40 -15.89 -33.68
N LYS A 134 -8.79 -17.06 -33.96
CA LYS A 134 -7.58 -17.49 -33.27
C LYS A 134 -6.39 -16.55 -33.56
N GLU A 135 -6.29 -16.04 -34.78
CA GLU A 135 -5.28 -15.04 -35.17
C GLU A 135 -5.48 -13.73 -34.39
N CYS A 136 -6.72 -13.22 -34.29
CA CYS A 136 -7.02 -12.00 -33.53
C CYS A 136 -6.70 -12.11 -32.03
N PHE A 137 -6.84 -13.30 -31.44
CA PHE A 137 -6.56 -13.57 -30.02
C PHE A 137 -5.16 -14.17 -29.76
N SER A 138 -4.30 -14.29 -30.78
CA SER A 138 -2.97 -14.91 -30.65
C SER A 138 -2.06 -14.22 -29.64
N PHE A 139 -2.28 -12.91 -29.38
CA PHE A 139 -1.56 -12.15 -28.37
C PHE A 139 -1.80 -12.64 -26.93
N CYS A 140 -2.88 -13.39 -26.68
CA CYS A 140 -3.18 -13.99 -25.37
C CYS A 140 -2.32 -15.23 -25.07
N SER A 141 -1.33 -15.55 -25.91
CA SER A 141 -0.38 -16.63 -25.64
C SER A 141 0.34 -16.40 -24.30
N ARG A 142 0.54 -17.47 -23.53
CA ARG A 142 1.20 -17.42 -22.22
C ARG A 142 2.66 -16.98 -22.30
N ASP A 143 3.33 -17.26 -23.42
CA ASP A 143 4.72 -16.84 -23.65
C ASP A 143 4.82 -15.43 -24.25
N GLY A 144 3.68 -14.74 -24.41
CA GLY A 144 3.59 -13.42 -25.04
C GLY A 144 3.80 -12.26 -24.06
N GLU A 145 4.27 -11.12 -24.58
CA GLU A 145 4.46 -9.88 -23.83
C GLU A 145 3.20 -9.45 -23.06
N PHE A 146 2.02 -9.52 -23.71
CA PHE A 146 0.75 -9.19 -23.08
C PHE A 146 0.45 -10.03 -21.82
N HIS A 147 0.82 -11.33 -21.83
CA HIS A 147 0.58 -12.19 -20.67
C HIS A 147 1.54 -11.86 -19.52
N ASN A 148 2.80 -11.54 -19.83
CA ASN A 148 3.77 -11.08 -18.83
C ASN A 148 3.32 -9.75 -18.20
N ASP A 149 2.88 -8.79 -19.01
CA ASP A 149 2.35 -7.51 -18.52
C ASP A 149 1.13 -7.71 -17.62
N LEU A 150 0.25 -8.66 -17.96
CA LEU A 150 -0.90 -9.04 -17.14
C LEU A 150 -0.46 -9.63 -15.79
N GLN A 151 0.53 -10.54 -15.79
CA GLN A 151 1.07 -11.13 -14.57
C GLN A 151 1.71 -10.07 -13.67
N ASP A 152 2.53 -9.19 -14.23
CA ASP A 152 3.18 -8.09 -13.51
C ASP A 152 2.15 -7.14 -12.90
N ALA A 153 1.12 -6.76 -13.66
CA ALA A 153 0.03 -5.93 -13.17
C ALA A 153 -0.72 -6.60 -12.01
N LEU A 154 -1.01 -7.91 -12.13
CA LEU A 154 -1.69 -8.66 -11.07
C LEU A 154 -0.82 -8.81 -9.81
N ILE A 155 0.48 -9.10 -9.95
CA ILE A 155 1.44 -9.13 -8.84
C ILE A 155 1.48 -7.78 -8.14
N GLY A 156 1.54 -6.68 -8.89
CA GLY A 156 1.52 -5.32 -8.34
C GLY A 156 0.27 -5.04 -7.53
N ILE A 157 -0.92 -5.32 -8.09
CA ILE A 157 -2.21 -5.10 -7.42
C ILE A 157 -2.33 -5.93 -6.13
N VAL A 158 -1.94 -7.20 -6.17
CA VAL A 158 -2.00 -8.09 -5.00
C VAL A 158 -0.98 -7.65 -3.94
N SER A 159 0.23 -7.28 -4.33
CA SER A 159 1.27 -6.75 -3.44
C SER A 159 0.82 -5.45 -2.75
N ASP A 160 0.21 -4.54 -3.50
CA ASP A 160 -0.33 -3.29 -2.96
C ASP A 160 -1.51 -3.55 -2.02
N THR A 161 -2.36 -4.53 -2.32
CA THR A 161 -3.44 -4.94 -1.42
C THR A 161 -2.90 -5.44 -0.08
N CYS A 162 -1.89 -6.32 -0.11
CA CYS A 162 -1.19 -6.79 1.10
C CYS A 162 -0.57 -5.61 1.84
N LEU A 163 0.22 -4.78 1.16
CA LEU A 163 0.89 -3.61 1.74
C LEU A 163 -0.09 -2.66 2.44
N MET A 164 -1.25 -2.42 1.85
CA MET A 164 -2.26 -1.50 2.40
C MET A 164 -3.00 -2.07 3.62
N LEU A 165 -2.97 -3.39 3.82
CA LEU A 165 -3.63 -4.06 4.95
C LEU A 165 -2.66 -4.51 6.05
N ASN A 166 -1.35 -4.46 5.78
CA ASN A 166 -0.31 -4.82 6.73
C ASN A 166 -0.28 -3.85 7.92
N ASP A 167 -0.10 -4.43 9.10
CA ASP A 167 0.15 -3.71 10.36
C ASP A 167 1.20 -4.48 11.16
N TYR A 168 2.39 -3.87 11.30
CA TYR A 168 3.50 -4.47 12.02
C TYR A 168 3.23 -4.73 13.50
N ASN A 169 2.28 -4.00 14.09
CA ASN A 169 1.89 -4.18 15.49
C ASN A 169 0.86 -5.31 15.67
N ASP A 170 0.25 -5.80 14.59
CA ASP A 170 -0.82 -6.80 14.60
C ASP A 170 -0.55 -7.97 13.65
N HIS A 171 -0.78 -7.81 12.34
CA HIS A 171 -0.57 -8.85 11.32
C HIS A 171 0.00 -8.27 10.02
N VAL A 172 0.93 -9.02 9.43
CA VAL A 172 1.44 -8.80 8.07
C VAL A 172 0.91 -9.92 7.18
N TYR A 173 0.37 -9.56 6.03
CA TYR A 173 -0.21 -10.44 5.03
C TYR A 173 0.72 -10.58 3.83
N MET A 174 0.70 -11.78 3.25
CA MET A 174 1.31 -12.11 1.96
C MET A 174 0.29 -12.91 1.15
N ALA A 175 0.45 -12.91 -0.17
CA ALA A 175 -0.44 -13.64 -1.06
C ALA A 175 0.37 -14.49 -2.05
N ASP A 176 -0.09 -15.72 -2.25
CA ASP A 176 0.36 -16.66 -3.26
C ASP A 176 -0.59 -16.62 -4.46
N LEU A 177 -0.01 -16.41 -5.64
CA LEU A 177 -0.70 -16.29 -6.91
C LEU A 177 -0.52 -17.53 -7.81
N ASP A 178 0.31 -18.50 -7.41
CA ASP A 178 0.77 -19.62 -8.25
C ASP A 178 -0.42 -20.42 -8.78
N GLU A 179 -1.42 -20.62 -7.93
CA GLU A 179 -2.63 -21.37 -8.26
C GLU A 179 -3.67 -20.56 -9.05
N SER A 180 -3.48 -19.26 -9.25
CA SER A 180 -4.43 -18.48 -10.03
C SER A 180 -4.31 -18.80 -11.53
N PRO A 181 -5.40 -18.76 -12.32
CA PRO A 181 -5.40 -18.99 -13.77
C PRO A 181 -4.34 -18.24 -14.55
N CYS A 182 -3.89 -17.09 -14.03
CA CYS A 182 -2.88 -16.27 -14.66
C CYS A 182 -1.48 -16.92 -14.60
N PHE A 183 -1.25 -17.81 -13.64
CA PHE A 183 0.03 -18.51 -13.42
C PHE A 183 -0.14 -20.02 -13.67
N ALA A 184 -1.13 -20.69 -13.08
CA ALA A 184 -1.45 -22.10 -13.32
C ALA A 184 -2.55 -22.30 -14.38
N GLU A 185 -2.44 -23.33 -15.23
CA GLU A 185 -3.53 -23.69 -16.14
C GLU A 185 -4.69 -24.37 -15.40
N PHE A 186 -5.91 -24.17 -15.91
CA PHE A 186 -7.12 -24.91 -15.51
C PHE A 186 -7.61 -24.76 -14.05
N ASN A 187 -7.11 -23.78 -13.28
CA ASN A 187 -7.68 -23.49 -11.97
C ASN A 187 -8.97 -22.63 -12.07
N MET A 188 -10.10 -23.27 -12.33
CA MET A 188 -11.42 -22.59 -12.41
C MET A 188 -11.85 -21.86 -11.12
N GLY A 189 -11.13 -22.01 -10.02
CA GLY A 189 -11.37 -21.27 -8.78
C GLY A 189 -11.19 -19.77 -8.96
N ASN A 190 -10.19 -19.36 -9.74
CA ASN A 190 -9.67 -17.99 -9.79
C ASN A 190 -9.43 -17.44 -8.37
N GLU A 191 -8.56 -18.14 -7.64
CA GLU A 191 -8.30 -17.89 -6.22
C GLU A 191 -6.83 -17.52 -6.02
N ILE A 192 -6.57 -16.56 -5.14
CA ILE A 192 -5.25 -16.32 -4.55
C ILE A 192 -5.29 -16.75 -3.09
N ILE A 193 -4.20 -17.33 -2.62
CA ILE A 193 -4.10 -17.81 -1.24
C ILE A 193 -3.44 -16.70 -0.42
N ILE A 194 -4.06 -16.30 0.70
CA ILE A 194 -3.50 -15.29 1.60
C ILE A 194 -3.05 -15.89 2.92
N ASP A 195 -1.83 -15.55 3.30
CA ASP A 195 -1.21 -15.90 4.56
C ASP A 195 -1.14 -14.71 5.50
N SER A 196 -1.03 -15.00 6.80
CA SER A 196 -0.82 -13.98 7.81
C SER A 196 0.27 -14.39 8.78
N PHE A 197 1.19 -13.46 9.01
CA PHE A 197 2.19 -13.56 10.05
C PHE A 197 1.92 -12.54 11.14
N LYS A 198 2.08 -12.97 12.38
CA LYS A 198 2.00 -12.10 13.55
C LYS A 198 3.41 -11.80 14.05
N PRO A 199 3.91 -10.56 13.92
CA PRO A 199 5.25 -10.22 14.38
C PRO A 199 5.43 -10.51 15.87
N LYS A 200 6.52 -11.22 16.19
CA LYS A 200 6.86 -11.58 17.56
C LYS A 200 7.31 -10.33 18.31
N LYS A 201 6.64 -10.04 19.42
CA LYS A 201 7.04 -8.99 20.37
C LYS A 201 7.99 -9.59 21.40
N GLU A 202 9.17 -9.00 21.52
CA GLU A 202 10.19 -9.37 22.50
C GLU A 202 10.36 -8.26 23.51
N THR A 203 10.69 -8.63 24.75
CA THR A 203 11.03 -7.65 25.77
C THR A 203 12.53 -7.42 25.77
N ILE A 204 12.94 -6.17 25.55
CA ILE A 204 14.33 -5.73 25.52
C ILE A 204 14.59 -4.84 26.73
N GLU A 205 15.70 -5.09 27.43
CA GLU A 205 16.20 -4.21 28.47
C GLU A 205 16.80 -2.96 27.85
N THR A 206 16.27 -1.80 28.22
CA THR A 206 16.80 -0.50 27.82
C THR A 206 17.22 0.29 29.04
N ARG A 207 18.02 1.36 28.86
CA ARG A 207 18.31 2.31 29.95
C ARG A 207 17.06 2.87 30.64
N LYS A 208 15.89 2.89 29.98
CA LYS A 208 14.60 3.38 30.51
C LYS A 208 13.72 2.25 31.05
N GLY A 209 14.27 1.05 31.26
CA GLY A 209 13.58 -0.15 31.70
C GLY A 209 13.21 -1.10 30.57
N MET A 210 12.41 -2.12 30.89
CA MET A 210 11.97 -3.12 29.94
C MET A 210 10.97 -2.54 28.92
N ARG A 211 11.20 -2.82 27.64
CA ARG A 211 10.35 -2.35 26.53
C ARG A 211 10.00 -3.49 25.59
N ASN A 212 8.75 -3.51 25.14
CA ASN A 212 8.34 -4.41 24.07
C ASN A 212 8.79 -3.85 22.72
N ALA A 213 9.46 -4.69 21.94
CA ALA A 213 10.00 -4.36 20.65
C ALA A 213 9.79 -5.50 19.66
N ILE A 214 9.82 -5.16 18.38
CA ILE A 214 9.65 -6.08 17.26
C ILE A 214 10.93 -6.04 16.45
N ARG A 215 11.49 -7.21 16.11
CA ARG A 215 12.66 -7.29 15.22
C ARG A 215 12.24 -6.94 13.81
N LEU A 216 12.94 -6.01 13.17
CA LEU A 216 12.61 -5.62 11.80
C LEU A 216 12.92 -6.76 10.83
N GLY A 217 12.11 -6.82 9.79
CA GLY A 217 12.10 -7.87 8.78
C GLY A 217 11.01 -7.65 7.73
N TYR A 218 11.07 -8.47 6.70
CA TYR A 218 10.12 -8.51 5.60
C TYR A 218 9.93 -9.96 5.17
N PHE A 219 8.91 -10.21 4.36
CA PHE A 219 8.73 -11.52 3.76
C PHE A 219 9.57 -11.66 2.49
N SER A 220 10.32 -12.75 2.39
CA SER A 220 10.96 -13.15 1.14
C SER A 220 9.94 -13.70 0.13
N GLU A 221 10.40 -13.94 -1.09
CA GLU A 221 9.66 -14.63 -2.14
C GLU A 221 9.27 -16.07 -1.72
N ASP A 222 10.06 -16.69 -0.84
CA ASP A 222 9.81 -18.03 -0.29
C ASP A 222 8.81 -18.04 0.90
N PHE A 223 8.11 -16.93 1.14
CA PHE A 223 7.15 -16.77 2.26
C PHE A 223 7.80 -16.90 3.64
N GLU A 224 9.12 -16.71 3.72
CA GLU A 224 9.85 -16.72 4.99
C GLU A 224 10.04 -15.30 5.53
N TRP A 225 10.03 -15.18 6.86
CA TRP A 225 10.30 -13.90 7.50
C TRP A 225 11.81 -13.65 7.60
N GLU A 226 12.32 -12.81 6.71
CA GLU A 226 13.71 -12.40 6.69
C GLU A 226 13.96 -11.22 7.62
N HIS A 227 14.95 -11.36 8.49
CA HIS A 227 15.33 -10.33 9.44
C HIS A 227 16.39 -9.39 8.87
N VAL A 228 16.19 -8.08 9.12
CA VAL A 228 17.19 -7.07 8.79
C VAL A 228 18.28 -7.05 9.86
N ASN A 229 19.55 -7.04 9.44
CA ASN A 229 20.71 -6.85 10.32
C ASN A 229 21.56 -5.69 9.78
N VAL A 230 22.02 -4.81 10.66
CA VAL A 230 22.70 -3.57 10.28
C VAL A 230 24.06 -3.47 10.96
N LYS A 231 25.10 -3.13 10.21
CA LYS A 231 26.41 -2.83 10.78
C LYS A 231 26.35 -1.54 11.61
N PRO A 232 26.76 -1.54 12.88
CA PRO A 232 26.72 -0.34 13.71
C PRO A 232 27.49 0.85 13.12
N SER A 233 28.57 0.62 12.39
CA SER A 233 29.34 1.69 11.73
C SER A 233 28.53 2.50 10.71
N LEU A 234 27.58 1.87 9.99
CA LEU A 234 26.69 2.55 9.04
C LEU A 234 25.77 3.57 9.72
N LEU A 235 25.60 3.44 11.03
CA LEU A 235 24.78 4.30 11.88
C LEU A 235 25.65 5.22 12.77
N GLY A 236 26.96 5.26 12.55
CA GLY A 236 27.89 6.12 13.27
C GLY A 236 28.29 5.63 14.67
N PHE A 237 27.92 4.40 15.05
CA PHE A 237 28.40 3.82 16.30
C PHE A 237 29.88 3.44 16.16
N ASN A 238 30.70 3.91 17.09
CA ASN A 238 32.10 3.50 17.15
C ASN A 238 32.21 2.08 17.75
N THR A 239 32.52 1.11 16.91
CA THR A 239 32.79 -0.27 17.33
C THR A 239 34.29 -0.42 17.57
N ILE A 240 34.69 -0.49 18.84
CA ILE A 240 36.10 -0.76 19.23
C ILE A 240 36.51 -2.19 18.79
N SER A 241 35.54 -3.07 18.54
CA SER A 241 35.67 -4.46 18.10
C SER A 241 35.26 -4.67 16.63
N LEU A 242 35.06 -5.92 16.23
CA LEU A 242 34.51 -6.29 14.92
C LEU A 242 33.15 -5.62 14.67
N ASP A 243 33.00 -4.95 13.52
CA ASP A 243 31.79 -4.30 13.04
C ASP A 243 30.83 -5.32 12.40
N ILE A 244 30.34 -6.23 13.24
CA ILE A 244 29.44 -7.32 12.85
C ILE A 244 28.01 -6.77 12.72
N PRO A 245 27.26 -7.14 11.66
CA PRO A 245 25.84 -6.80 11.56
C PRO A 245 25.06 -7.22 12.80
N LEU A 246 24.35 -6.28 13.42
CA LEU A 246 23.51 -6.51 14.59
C LEU A 246 22.04 -6.52 14.21
N GLU A 247 21.26 -7.26 15.00
CA GLU A 247 19.81 -7.26 14.91
C GLU A 247 19.24 -5.87 15.24
N ILE A 248 18.29 -5.41 14.43
CA ILE A 248 17.60 -4.14 14.65
C ILE A 248 16.14 -4.36 15.09
N TYR A 249 15.73 -3.60 16.10
CA TYR A 249 14.43 -3.67 16.71
C TYR A 249 13.76 -2.30 16.74
N ILE A 250 12.44 -2.28 16.60
CA ILE A 250 11.61 -1.11 16.85
C ILE A 250 10.77 -1.31 18.09
N THR A 251 10.84 -0.36 19.03
CA THR A 251 9.94 -0.41 20.20
C THR A 251 8.50 -0.10 19.77
N THR A 252 7.54 -0.73 20.44
CA THR A 252 6.10 -0.41 20.27
C THR A 252 5.83 1.09 20.41
N HIS A 253 6.43 1.74 21.40
CA HIS A 253 6.36 3.19 21.57
C HIS A 253 6.86 3.98 20.35
N ALA A 254 7.99 3.58 19.76
CA ALA A 254 8.52 4.26 18.58
C ALA A 254 7.59 4.12 17.38
N PHE A 255 7.00 2.93 17.20
CA PHE A 255 6.04 2.68 16.13
C PHE A 255 4.77 3.52 16.33
N ASP A 256 4.21 3.56 17.54
CA ASP A 256 3.04 4.37 17.85
C ASP A 256 3.31 5.86 17.60
N ARG A 257 4.48 6.36 18.02
CA ARG A 257 4.91 7.74 17.73
C ARG A 257 5.06 8.00 16.24
N LEU A 258 5.58 7.05 15.46
CA LEU A 258 5.69 7.20 14.01
C LEU A 258 4.29 7.27 13.36
N GLN A 259 3.38 6.38 13.76
CA GLN A 259 2.00 6.35 13.28
C GLN A 259 1.23 7.62 13.61
N GLU A 260 1.28 8.08 14.87
CA GLU A 260 0.61 9.31 15.31
C GLU A 260 1.11 10.56 14.56
N ARG A 261 2.41 10.60 14.23
CA ARG A 261 3.07 11.80 13.71
C ARG A 261 3.01 11.90 12.20
N ILE A 262 3.03 10.77 11.49
CA ILE A 262 3.01 10.72 10.03
C ILE A 262 1.62 10.35 9.49
N ASN A 263 0.89 9.47 10.19
CA ASN A 263 -0.48 9.03 9.90
C ASN A 263 -0.69 8.49 8.47
N ILE A 264 0.31 7.85 7.88
CA ILE A 264 0.16 7.08 6.63
C ILE A 264 -0.23 5.63 6.92
N THR A 265 -0.62 4.87 5.90
CA THR A 265 -0.94 3.44 6.02
C THR A 265 0.19 2.65 6.72
N PRO A 266 -0.09 1.86 7.77
CA PRO A 266 0.94 1.18 8.57
C PRO A 266 1.87 0.27 7.76
N GLY A 267 1.37 -0.44 6.75
CA GLY A 267 2.22 -1.28 5.91
C GLY A 267 3.17 -0.49 5.02
N ILE A 268 2.75 0.66 4.48
CA ILE A 268 3.65 1.59 3.76
C ILE A 268 4.75 2.07 4.71
N MET A 269 4.37 2.45 5.93
CA MET A 269 5.31 2.90 6.96
C MET A 269 6.34 1.82 7.30
N HIS A 270 5.90 0.57 7.45
CA HIS A 270 6.79 -0.58 7.67
C HIS A 270 7.72 -0.81 6.47
N ARG A 271 7.21 -0.78 5.24
CA ARG A 271 8.05 -0.91 4.04
C ARG A 271 9.15 0.15 4.01
N ILE A 272 8.83 1.41 4.30
CA ILE A 272 9.82 2.49 4.40
C ILE A 272 10.85 2.19 5.49
N LEU A 273 10.44 1.73 6.68
CA LEU A 273 11.36 1.35 7.76
C LEU A 273 12.37 0.30 7.30
N VAL A 274 11.92 -0.78 6.68
CA VAL A 274 12.82 -1.84 6.18
C VAL A 274 13.75 -1.30 5.11
N LEU A 275 13.21 -0.57 4.13
CA LEU A 275 13.98 -0.02 3.02
C LEU A 275 15.13 0.89 3.48
N ILE A 276 14.95 1.65 4.56
CA ILE A 276 16.03 2.48 5.14
C ILE A 276 17.21 1.62 5.60
N PHE A 277 16.95 0.48 6.26
CA PHE A 277 17.98 -0.30 6.92
C PHE A 277 18.64 -1.37 6.05
N ILE A 278 18.13 -1.60 4.83
CA ILE A 278 18.79 -2.46 3.83
C ILE A 278 19.70 -1.66 2.88
N GLN A 279 19.74 -0.33 2.98
CA GLN A 279 20.60 0.51 2.16
C GLN A 279 22.08 0.35 2.53
N SER A 280 22.95 0.49 1.53
CA SER A 280 24.41 0.49 1.72
C SER A 280 24.88 1.73 2.49
N GLU A 281 24.15 2.82 2.41
CA GLU A 281 24.39 4.07 3.13
C GLU A 281 23.11 4.51 3.83
N ILE A 282 23.19 4.80 5.12
CA ILE A 282 22.03 5.18 5.93
C ILE A 282 22.20 6.64 6.38
N PRO A 283 21.42 7.59 5.82
CA PRO A 283 21.50 8.99 6.23
C PRO A 283 21.18 9.14 7.71
N HIS A 284 22.15 9.62 8.49
CA HIS A 284 21.99 9.81 9.93
C HIS A 284 22.81 10.98 10.46
N ARG A 285 22.49 11.41 11.67
CA ARG A 285 23.27 12.39 12.43
C ARG A 285 23.46 11.91 13.85
N TRP A 286 24.61 12.23 14.42
CA TRP A 286 24.91 11.88 15.80
C TRP A 286 24.43 12.95 16.78
N LYS A 287 23.78 12.55 17.87
CA LYS A 287 23.41 13.44 18.97
C LYS A 287 23.54 12.71 20.31
N GLY A 288 24.53 13.12 21.11
CA GLY A 288 24.79 12.50 22.42
C GLY A 288 25.28 11.06 22.28
N ASP A 289 24.46 10.10 22.71
CA ASP A 289 24.71 8.66 22.66
C ASP A 289 23.82 7.92 21.63
N ALA A 290 23.22 8.65 20.70
CA ALA A 290 22.22 8.13 19.78
C ALA A 290 22.50 8.52 18.32
N SER A 291 22.13 7.61 17.42
CA SER A 291 22.06 7.87 15.99
C SER A 291 20.65 8.32 15.62
N HIS A 292 20.54 9.48 14.99
CA HIS A 292 19.29 10.02 14.46
C HIS A 292 19.24 9.72 12.97
N VAL A 293 18.63 8.59 12.62
CA VAL A 293 18.48 8.13 11.23
C VAL A 293 17.33 8.88 10.58
N GLU A 294 17.56 9.45 9.40
CA GLU A 294 16.52 10.19 8.67
C GLU A 294 15.41 9.23 8.24
N PHE A 295 14.17 9.57 8.61
CA PHE A 295 12.99 8.93 8.05
C PHE A 295 12.46 9.81 6.92
N ARG A 296 12.36 9.24 5.71
CA ARG A 296 11.96 9.95 4.49
C ARG A 296 10.70 9.32 3.90
N VAL A 297 9.81 10.17 3.41
CA VAL A 297 8.60 9.75 2.69
C VAL A 297 8.57 10.54 1.39
N SER A 298 8.37 9.87 0.25
CA SER A 298 8.50 10.49 -1.09
C SER A 298 9.81 11.28 -1.24
N ASP A 299 10.93 10.68 -0.82
CA ASP A 299 12.28 11.26 -0.79
C ASP A 299 12.48 12.51 0.08
N GLU A 300 11.43 12.99 0.74
CA GLU A 300 11.48 14.15 1.61
C GLU A 300 11.62 13.72 3.06
N LYS A 301 12.57 14.35 3.76
CA LYS A 301 12.78 14.11 5.19
C LYS A 301 11.57 14.58 6.00
N VAL A 302 11.03 13.70 6.85
CA VAL A 302 9.92 14.03 7.75
C VAL A 302 10.29 13.97 9.23
N GLY A 303 11.40 13.30 9.57
CA GLY A 303 11.86 13.23 10.93
C GLY A 303 13.04 12.29 11.11
N TYR A 304 13.25 11.85 12.35
CA TYR A 304 14.33 10.96 12.72
C TYR A 304 13.84 9.77 13.54
N LEU A 305 14.37 8.59 13.22
CA LEU A 305 14.34 7.43 14.09
C LEU A 305 15.53 7.54 15.06
N VAL A 306 15.28 7.50 16.37
CA VAL A 306 16.34 7.60 17.38
C VAL A 306 16.80 6.20 17.76
N LEU A 307 17.99 5.84 17.29
CA LEU A 307 18.62 4.55 17.52
C LEU A 307 19.64 4.62 18.65
N LYS A 308 19.62 3.59 19.49
CA LYS A 308 20.65 3.33 20.51
C LYS A 308 21.06 1.87 20.48
N MET A 309 22.23 1.60 21.06
CA MET A 309 22.69 0.25 21.32
C MET A 309 22.30 -0.15 22.74
N ASP A 310 21.45 -1.17 22.89
CA ASP A 310 21.02 -1.73 24.17
C ASP A 310 21.23 -3.25 24.17
N ALA A 311 21.90 -3.78 25.19
CA ALA A 311 22.17 -5.22 25.33
C ALA A 311 22.73 -5.90 24.06
N GLY A 312 23.58 -5.20 23.30
CA GLY A 312 24.17 -5.72 22.06
C GLY A 312 23.22 -5.73 20.85
N LYS A 313 22.07 -5.05 20.94
CA LYS A 313 21.08 -4.90 19.86
C LYS A 313 20.95 -3.44 19.45
N LEU A 314 20.59 -3.19 18.19
CA LEU A 314 20.19 -1.86 17.72
C LEU A 314 18.70 -1.66 17.99
N VAL A 315 18.34 -0.61 18.71
CA VAL A 315 16.95 -0.38 19.14
C VAL A 315 16.50 1.02 18.75
N ILE A 316 15.39 1.11 18.01
CA ILE A 316 14.68 2.35 17.70
C ILE A 316 13.76 2.69 18.88
N HIS A 317 14.14 3.72 19.63
CA HIS A 317 13.47 4.14 20.88
C HIS A 317 12.28 5.04 20.67
N THR A 318 12.32 5.88 19.65
CA THR A 318 11.25 6.82 19.34
C THR A 318 11.39 7.29 17.90
N PHE A 319 10.31 7.82 17.35
CA PHE A 319 10.32 8.70 16.20
C PHE A 319 10.23 10.17 16.66
N LEU A 320 10.97 11.06 16.02
CA LEU A 320 10.91 12.50 16.22
C LEU A 320 10.58 13.21 14.90
N PHE A 321 9.41 13.84 14.82
CA PHE A 321 9.03 14.68 13.69
C PHE A 321 9.92 15.92 13.60
N LEU A 322 10.19 16.45 12.40
CA LEU A 322 11.19 17.51 12.17
C LEU A 322 11.00 18.79 13.00
N THR A 323 9.78 19.12 13.40
CA THR A 323 9.53 20.31 14.20
C THR A 323 9.74 20.07 15.71
N ASN A 324 9.87 18.82 16.16
CA ASN A 324 10.02 18.48 17.59
C ASN A 324 11.31 19.04 18.17
N ASN A 325 11.26 19.47 19.44
CA ASN A 325 12.39 20.10 20.14
C ASN A 325 13.68 19.27 20.19
N ASP A 326 13.60 17.95 20.10
CA ASP A 326 14.79 17.08 20.17
C ASP A 326 15.46 16.84 18.81
N THR A 327 14.97 17.49 17.76
CA THR A 327 15.56 17.46 16.40
C THR A 327 16.39 18.72 16.13
N PHE A 328 17.35 18.63 15.21
CA PHE A 328 18.20 19.77 14.83
C PHE A 328 17.38 20.93 14.26
N GLU A 329 16.40 20.58 13.42
CA GLU A 329 15.47 21.51 12.79
C GLU A 329 14.51 22.13 13.82
N GLY A 330 13.94 21.32 14.72
CA GLY A 330 13.04 21.80 15.76
C GLY A 330 13.72 22.69 16.81
N GLU A 331 14.98 22.45 17.17
CA GLU A 331 15.78 23.36 18.01
C GLU A 331 16.04 24.70 17.30
N LYS A 332 16.28 24.67 15.99
CA LYS A 332 16.44 25.89 15.20
C LYS A 332 15.13 26.66 15.12
N LEU A 333 14.01 25.98 14.87
CA LEU A 333 12.66 26.56 14.86
C LEU A 333 12.33 27.21 16.21
N GLY A 334 12.61 26.52 17.32
CA GLY A 334 12.40 27.04 18.67
C GLY A 334 13.18 28.33 18.93
N ARG A 335 14.43 28.42 18.45
CA ARG A 335 15.24 29.65 18.56
C ARG A 335 14.73 30.79 17.69
N LEU A 336 14.20 30.51 16.50
CA LEU A 336 13.65 31.54 15.60
C LEU A 336 12.36 32.13 16.15
N LEU A 337 11.49 31.29 16.71
CA LEU A 337 10.15 31.68 17.13
C LEU A 337 9.99 31.92 18.64
N SER A 338 10.98 31.54 19.44
CA SER A 338 10.86 31.45 20.91
C SER A 338 9.73 30.52 21.38
N VAL A 339 9.46 29.46 20.62
CA VAL A 339 8.41 28.47 20.94
C VAL A 339 8.98 27.24 21.63
N VAL A 340 8.26 26.72 22.61
CA VAL A 340 8.57 25.49 23.35
C VAL A 340 7.75 24.30 22.85
N LYS A 341 7.84 23.16 23.53
CA LYS A 341 7.20 21.91 23.10
C LYS A 341 5.68 22.03 23.13
N GLU A 342 5.17 22.67 24.17
CA GLU A 342 3.76 22.89 24.44
C GLU A 342 3.13 23.76 23.35
N ASP A 343 3.84 24.80 22.90
CA ASP A 343 3.41 25.64 21.77
C ASP A 343 3.28 24.85 20.48
N LYS A 344 4.29 24.03 20.15
CA LYS A 344 4.29 23.23 18.91
C LYS A 344 3.17 22.20 18.89
N LYS A 345 2.87 21.63 20.05
CA LYS A 345 1.73 20.72 20.23
C LYS A 345 0.40 21.47 20.15
N TYR A 346 0.30 22.65 20.75
CA TYR A 346 -0.90 23.51 20.68
C TYR A 346 -1.20 23.95 19.24
N LEU A 347 -0.18 24.32 18.49
CA LEU A 347 -0.27 24.65 17.06
C LEU A 347 -0.38 23.42 16.16
N GLU A 348 -0.24 22.21 16.72
CA GLU A 348 -0.25 20.92 16.02
C GLU A 348 0.76 20.81 14.85
N ILE A 349 1.76 21.69 14.80
CA ILE A 349 2.85 21.63 13.81
C ILE A 349 3.84 20.49 14.09
N ASP A 350 3.56 19.66 15.10
CA ASP A 350 4.31 18.47 15.48
C ASP A 350 3.78 17.18 14.83
N THR A 351 2.84 17.28 13.89
CA THR A 351 2.35 16.15 13.07
C THR A 351 2.29 16.55 11.59
N LEU A 352 2.55 15.61 10.68
CA LEU A 352 2.45 15.85 9.25
C LEU A 352 1.02 16.19 8.79
N PRO A 353 -0.04 15.49 9.25
CA PRO A 353 -1.38 15.78 8.76
C PRO A 353 -1.88 17.17 9.13
N ALA A 354 -1.67 17.62 10.37
CA ALA A 354 -2.03 18.98 10.76
C ALA A 354 -1.14 20.02 10.07
N PHE A 355 0.16 19.75 9.91
CA PHE A 355 1.08 20.60 9.15
C PHE A 355 0.58 20.84 7.71
N ASN A 356 0.16 19.76 7.02
CA ASN A 356 -0.41 19.84 5.68
C ASN A 356 -1.76 20.58 5.65
N ALA A 357 -2.62 20.40 6.66
CA ALA A 357 -3.92 21.05 6.75
C ALA A 357 -3.84 22.58 6.84
N TYR A 358 -2.71 23.14 7.31
CA TYR A 358 -2.48 24.58 7.35
C TYR A 358 -2.08 25.18 5.98
N HIS A 359 -1.78 24.37 4.96
CA HIS A 359 -1.30 24.85 3.65
C HIS A 359 -0.13 25.84 3.77
N ILE A 360 0.83 25.52 4.65
CA ILE A 360 1.98 26.39 4.99
C ILE A 360 2.80 26.74 3.75
N ASP A 361 2.83 25.86 2.76
CA ASP A 361 3.49 26.06 1.46
C ASP A 361 2.93 27.28 0.69
N LYS A 362 1.64 27.58 0.85
CA LYS A 362 0.94 28.70 0.19
C LYS A 362 1.11 30.03 0.93
N ASN A 363 1.54 30.01 2.19
CA ASN A 363 1.81 31.22 2.96
C ASN A 363 3.30 31.57 2.88
N GLU A 364 3.66 32.63 2.14
CA GLU A 364 5.07 32.99 1.89
C GLU A 364 5.90 33.19 3.18
N LYS A 365 5.33 33.84 4.19
CA LYS A 365 6.00 34.13 5.47
C LYS A 365 6.31 32.84 6.24
N LEU A 366 5.31 31.96 6.38
CA LEU A 366 5.50 30.69 7.07
C LEU A 366 6.40 29.73 6.26
N SER A 367 6.20 29.64 4.95
CA SER A 367 7.02 28.84 4.03
C SER A 367 8.51 29.20 4.16
N LYS A 368 8.83 30.49 4.15
CA LYS A 368 10.21 30.99 4.33
C LYS A 368 10.77 30.61 5.71
N LEU A 369 9.99 30.83 6.78
CA LEU A 369 10.37 30.46 8.14
C LEU A 369 10.71 28.97 8.28
N PHE A 370 9.85 28.07 7.78
CA PHE A 370 10.09 26.62 7.89
C PHE A 370 11.28 26.17 7.04
N LYS A 371 11.50 26.77 5.87
CA LYS A 371 12.72 26.54 5.07
C LYS A 371 13.98 26.98 5.83
N GLU A 372 13.96 28.16 6.43
CA GLU A 372 15.08 28.66 7.24
C GLU A 372 15.33 27.80 8.47
N ALA A 373 14.29 27.25 9.09
CA ALA A 373 14.39 26.29 10.20
C ALA A 373 14.93 24.91 9.77
N GLY A 374 15.02 24.62 8.46
CA GLY A 374 15.44 23.33 7.91
C GLY A 374 14.30 22.32 7.74
N CYS A 375 13.05 22.73 7.97
CA CYS A 375 11.83 21.92 7.81
C CYS A 375 11.21 22.01 6.40
N GLY A 376 11.93 22.58 5.42
CA GLY A 376 11.37 22.87 4.10
C GLY A 376 10.90 21.64 3.31
N SER A 377 11.41 20.45 3.62
CA SER A 377 10.99 19.18 3.04
C SER A 377 9.51 18.87 3.31
N LEU A 378 8.99 19.27 4.48
CA LEU A 378 7.59 19.05 4.84
C LEU A 378 6.61 19.78 3.93
N LEU A 379 7.02 20.90 3.33
CA LEU A 379 6.18 21.72 2.45
C LEU A 379 5.87 21.03 1.11
N LYS A 380 6.61 19.96 0.78
CA LYS A 380 6.45 19.21 -0.48
C LYS A 380 5.59 17.95 -0.31
N LEU A 381 4.99 17.76 0.87
CA LEU A 381 4.30 16.53 1.24
C LEU A 381 2.77 16.69 1.29
N GLY A 382 2.23 17.75 0.71
CA GLY A 382 0.79 17.99 0.66
C GLY A 382 0.01 16.86 -0.04
N HIS A 383 0.59 16.22 -1.06
CA HIS A 383 -0.01 15.11 -1.80
C HIS A 383 -0.22 13.84 -0.95
N LEU A 384 0.48 13.71 0.19
CA LEU A 384 0.35 12.54 1.05
C LEU A 384 -1.01 12.42 1.75
N GLN A 385 -1.87 13.45 1.68
CA GLN A 385 -3.24 13.39 2.20
C GLN A 385 -4.03 12.17 1.67
N GLU A 386 -3.78 11.76 0.43
CA GLU A 386 -4.41 10.59 -0.21
C GLU A 386 -4.05 9.25 0.47
N PHE A 387 -2.89 9.18 1.13
CA PHE A 387 -2.38 7.99 1.80
C PHE A 387 -2.57 8.04 3.33
N THR A 388 -3.30 9.04 3.83
CA THR A 388 -3.53 9.18 5.27
C THR A 388 -4.55 8.17 5.78
N ALA A 389 -4.30 7.62 6.97
CA ALA A 389 -5.23 6.70 7.62
C ALA A 389 -6.52 7.41 8.11
N ASN A 390 -6.47 8.73 8.31
CA ASN A 390 -7.58 9.54 8.79
C ASN A 390 -7.61 10.89 8.06
N GLN A 391 -8.80 11.31 7.61
CA GLN A 391 -9.01 12.64 7.04
C GLN A 391 -8.99 13.72 8.12
N ILE A 392 -8.37 14.86 7.83
CA ILE A 392 -8.31 16.04 8.70
C ILE A 392 -8.83 17.24 7.91
N ALA A 393 -9.65 18.06 8.57
CA ALA A 393 -10.21 19.26 7.97
C ALA A 393 -9.12 20.33 7.79
N ASP A 394 -9.27 21.15 6.73
CA ASP A 394 -8.40 22.29 6.49
C ASP A 394 -8.38 23.26 7.67
N LYS A 395 -7.22 23.88 7.89
CA LYS A 395 -6.98 24.84 8.95
C LYS A 395 -6.51 26.17 8.40
N ASP A 396 -6.83 27.24 9.13
CA ASP A 396 -6.43 28.60 8.75
C ASP A 396 -4.95 28.87 9.15
N PRO A 397 -4.03 29.10 8.19
CA PRO A 397 -2.64 29.46 8.48
C PRO A 397 -2.49 30.79 9.22
N GLU A 398 -3.46 31.72 9.11
CA GLU A 398 -3.40 33.00 9.81
C GLU A 398 -3.48 32.82 11.33
N SER A 399 -4.07 31.73 11.82
CA SER A 399 -4.07 31.38 13.25
C SER A 399 -2.64 31.17 13.80
N ILE A 400 -1.76 30.54 13.02
CA ILE A 400 -0.35 30.36 13.38
C ILE A 400 0.37 31.71 13.35
N LEU A 401 0.14 32.51 12.30
CA LEU A 401 0.77 33.83 12.20
C LEU A 401 0.34 34.75 13.34
N HIS A 402 -0.93 34.71 13.73
CA HIS A 402 -1.44 35.50 14.84
C HIS A 402 -0.79 35.08 16.17
N TYR A 403 -0.67 33.78 16.43
CA TYR A 403 0.02 33.26 17.61
C TYR A 403 1.49 33.66 17.64
N LEU A 404 2.15 33.67 16.47
CA LEU A 404 3.57 33.96 16.34
C LEU A 404 3.88 35.44 16.05
N ALA A 405 2.90 36.34 16.06
CA ALA A 405 3.09 37.73 15.62
C ALA A 405 4.22 38.45 16.37
N ASP A 406 4.40 38.13 17.65
CA ASP A 406 5.43 38.70 18.51
C ASP A 406 6.79 37.97 18.46
N ALA A 407 6.90 36.92 17.65
CA ALA A 407 8.11 36.12 17.56
C ALA A 407 9.30 36.96 17.03
N PRO A 408 10.54 36.76 17.54
CA PRO A 408 11.72 37.52 17.15
C PRO A 408 11.97 37.51 15.63
N TYR A 409 11.66 36.39 14.97
CA TYR A 409 11.79 36.24 13.53
C TYR A 409 10.99 37.27 12.73
N PHE A 410 9.69 37.41 13.02
CA PHE A 410 8.81 38.30 12.26
C PHE A 410 9.08 39.77 12.54
N ARG A 411 9.47 40.12 13.77
CA ARG A 411 9.93 41.48 14.10
C ARG A 411 11.14 41.90 13.28
N ARG A 412 12.13 41.01 13.12
CA ARG A 412 13.34 41.30 12.32
C ARG A 412 13.04 41.46 10.83
N GLN A 413 12.09 40.71 10.28
CA GLN A 413 11.71 40.87 8.88
C GLN A 413 10.98 42.18 8.62
N ALA A 414 10.12 42.63 9.55
CA ALA A 414 9.46 43.93 9.43
C ALA A 414 10.49 45.08 9.42
N SER A 415 11.50 45.03 10.30
CA SER A 415 12.57 46.05 10.36
C SER A 415 13.57 46.02 9.20
N GLN A 416 13.49 45.04 8.28
CA GLN A 416 14.32 44.98 7.06
C GLN A 416 13.57 45.48 5.81
N LEU A 417 12.27 45.76 5.94
CA LEU A 417 11.41 46.29 4.87
C LEU A 417 11.13 47.79 5.03
N ASP A 418 11.47 48.36 6.19
CA ASP A 418 11.61 49.79 6.48
C ASP A 418 13.06 50.23 6.27
#